data_AF-A0A7C4B8U0-F1
#
_entry.id   AF-A0A7C4B8U0-F1
#
_cell.length_a   1.000
_cell.length_b   1.000
_cell.length_c   1.000
_cell.angle_alpha   90.00
_cell.angle_beta   90.00
_cell.angle_gamma   90.00
#
_symmetry.space_group_name_H-M   'P 1'
#
loop_
_entity.id
_entity.type
_entity.pdbx_description
1 polymer ?
#
loop_
_entity_poly.entity_id
_entity_poly.type
_entity_poly.pdbx_seq_one_letter_code
_entity_poly.pdbx_strand_id
1 'polypeptide(L)'
;ASRHLGGILLSINGKYRAVMNIKYDRAVREAMLALGVIFREFSSLEYPSSNPAALAARQLLDECPACNALVDVGGEHVEPVVYLFGNRAVEVADLAVSLAEVYYAISKKLAVRAADIR
;
A
#
# COMPACT_ATOMS: atom_id res chain seq x y z
N ALA A 1 -16.62 -0.25 -12.60
CA ALA A 1 -16.13 -0.90 -11.37
C ALA A 1 -14.76 -1.55 -11.63
N SER A 2 -13.92 -1.74 -10.59
CA SER A 2 -12.55 -2.29 -10.72
C SER A 2 -12.52 -3.81 -10.50
N ARG A 3 -12.15 -4.59 -11.54
CA ARG A 3 -11.96 -6.04 -11.42
C ARG A 3 -10.77 -6.40 -10.52
N HIS A 4 -9.69 -5.63 -10.63
CA HIS A 4 -8.46 -5.85 -9.85
C HIS A 4 -8.71 -5.71 -8.35
N LEU A 5 -9.19 -4.54 -7.91
CA LEU A 5 -9.43 -4.25 -6.50
C LEU A 5 -10.58 -5.08 -5.93
N GLY A 6 -11.61 -5.36 -6.74
CA GLY A 6 -12.69 -6.27 -6.37
C GLY A 6 -12.18 -7.68 -6.07
N GLY A 7 -11.25 -8.19 -6.88
CA GLY A 7 -10.61 -9.50 -6.65
C GLY A 7 -9.85 -9.57 -5.32
N ILE A 8 -9.16 -8.50 -4.94
CA ILE A 8 -8.46 -8.41 -3.65
C ILE A 8 -9.46 -8.43 -2.48
N LEU A 9 -10.54 -7.64 -2.54
CA LEU A 9 -11.54 -7.63 -1.46
C LEU A 9 -12.27 -8.97 -1.32
N LEU A 10 -12.48 -9.70 -2.42
CA LEU A 10 -13.11 -11.02 -2.39
C LEU A 10 -12.16 -12.10 -1.82
N SER A 11 -10.84 -11.97 -2.01
CA SER A 11 -9.89 -12.97 -1.53
C SER A 11 -9.67 -12.96 -0.01
N ILE A 12 -9.96 -11.84 0.65
CA ILE A 12 -9.72 -11.62 2.09
C ILE A 12 -10.95 -11.91 2.97
N ASN A 13 -11.93 -12.65 2.44
CA ASN A 13 -13.08 -13.22 3.15
C ASN A 13 -13.70 -12.34 4.26
N GLY A 14 -14.07 -11.11 3.97
CA GLY A 14 -14.74 -10.27 4.98
C GLY A 14 -13.86 -9.27 5.70
N LYS A 15 -12.54 -9.50 5.75
CA LYS A 15 -11.64 -8.78 6.67
C LYS A 15 -11.69 -7.26 6.52
N TYR A 16 -11.74 -6.79 5.27
CA TYR A 16 -11.96 -5.39 4.92
C TYR A 16 -13.03 -5.27 3.83
N ARG A 17 -13.63 -4.09 3.73
CA ARG A 17 -14.73 -3.79 2.77
C ARG A 17 -14.36 -2.71 1.76
N ALA A 18 -13.24 -2.03 1.97
CA ALA A 18 -12.70 -1.02 1.06
C ALA A 18 -11.20 -1.22 0.86
N VAL A 19 -10.74 -0.93 -0.36
CA VAL A 19 -9.32 -0.93 -0.72
C VAL A 19 -9.05 0.21 -1.70
N MET A 20 -7.88 0.84 -1.57
CA MET A 20 -7.37 1.84 -2.51
C MET A 20 -5.91 1.52 -2.80
N ASN A 21 -5.50 1.64 -4.06
CA ASN A 21 -4.08 1.57 -4.41
C ASN A 21 -3.50 2.99 -4.57
N ILE A 22 -2.30 3.21 -4.03
CA ILE A 22 -1.52 4.44 -4.20
C ILE A 22 -0.09 4.09 -4.64
N LYS A 23 0.59 5.04 -5.29
CA LYS A 23 2.01 4.90 -5.63
C LYS A 23 2.83 4.49 -4.39
N TYR A 24 3.86 3.65 -4.57
CA TYR A 24 4.88 3.43 -3.55
C TYR A 24 6.22 4.04 -3.95
N ASP A 25 6.86 4.73 -3.01
CA ASP A 25 8.26 5.14 -3.07
C ASP A 25 8.81 5.31 -1.65
N ARG A 26 10.08 5.73 -1.54
CA ARG A 26 10.71 5.97 -0.25
C ARG A 26 9.96 6.98 0.62
N ALA A 27 9.43 8.07 0.04
CA ALA A 27 8.73 9.09 0.82
C ALA A 27 7.37 8.57 1.31
N VAL A 28 6.67 7.78 0.49
CA VAL A 28 5.43 7.09 0.90
C VAL A 28 5.71 6.12 2.04
N ARG A 29 6.78 5.33 1.95
CA ARG A 29 7.18 4.40 3.03
C ARG A 29 7.39 5.13 4.36
N GLU A 30 8.15 6.22 4.34
CA GLU A 30 8.39 7.02 5.55
C GLU A 30 7.10 7.67 6.07
N ALA A 31 6.20 8.10 5.18
CA ALA A 31 4.89 8.65 5.58
C ALA A 31 4.00 7.59 6.24
N MET A 32 3.98 6.36 5.70
CA MET A 32 3.27 5.22 6.31
C MET A 32 3.80 4.93 7.72
N LEU A 33 5.11 4.90 7.90
CA LEU A 33 5.73 4.69 9.22
C LEU A 33 5.38 5.82 10.19
N ALA A 34 5.44 7.08 9.75
CA ALA A 34 5.12 8.24 10.57
C ALA A 34 3.65 8.27 11.04
N LEU A 35 2.73 7.76 10.23
CA LEU A 35 1.30 7.64 10.56
C LEU A 35 0.95 6.33 11.29
N GLY A 36 1.93 5.48 11.59
CA GLY A 36 1.69 4.20 12.27
C GLY A 36 0.93 3.18 11.44
N VAL A 37 0.99 3.27 10.10
CA VAL A 37 0.42 2.27 9.20
C VAL A 37 1.21 0.98 9.34
N ILE A 38 0.50 -0.12 9.60
CA ILE A 38 1.10 -1.45 9.76
C ILE A 38 0.92 -2.20 8.43
N PHE A 39 2.04 -2.60 7.81
CA PHE A 39 2.03 -3.21 6.49
C PHE A 39 2.94 -4.42 6.36
N ARG A 40 2.66 -5.25 5.35
CA ARG A 40 3.57 -6.26 4.83
C ARG A 40 3.99 -5.91 3.40
N GLU A 41 5.19 -6.30 3.05
CA GLU A 41 5.72 -6.20 1.69
C GLU A 41 5.63 -7.58 1.02
N PHE A 42 5.43 -7.58 -0.29
CA PHE A 42 5.45 -8.77 -1.14
C PHE A 42 5.93 -8.40 -2.54
N SER A 43 6.34 -9.38 -3.35
CA SER A 43 6.54 -9.17 -4.79
C SER A 43 5.49 -9.94 -5.57
N SER A 44 4.86 -9.31 -6.56
CA SER A 44 3.96 -10.02 -7.49
C SER A 44 4.59 -11.24 -8.17
N LEU A 45 5.93 -11.30 -8.29
CA LEU A 45 6.65 -12.44 -8.87
C LEU A 45 6.56 -13.71 -8.02
N GLU A 46 6.35 -13.58 -6.70
CA GLU A 46 6.25 -14.71 -5.76
C GLU A 46 4.84 -15.32 -5.73
N TYR A 47 3.86 -14.67 -6.35
CA TYR A 47 2.44 -15.04 -6.30
C TYR A 47 1.90 -15.31 -7.71
N PRO A 48 2.12 -16.51 -8.28
CA PRO A 48 1.75 -16.84 -9.67
C PRO A 48 0.23 -16.95 -9.82
N SER A 49 -0.42 -15.83 -10.11
CA SER A 49 -1.86 -15.66 -10.22
C SER A 49 -2.21 -14.60 -11.27
N SER A 50 -3.42 -14.65 -11.80
CA SER A 50 -3.96 -13.55 -12.63
C SER A 50 -4.18 -12.26 -11.84
N ASN A 51 -4.25 -12.36 -10.51
CA ASN A 51 -4.20 -11.25 -9.57
C ASN A 51 -3.28 -11.62 -8.40
N PRO A 52 -1.95 -11.38 -8.52
CA PRO A 52 -0.97 -11.68 -7.49
C PRO A 52 -1.30 -11.01 -6.15
N ALA A 53 -1.72 -9.75 -6.19
CA ALA A 53 -2.10 -8.99 -5.00
C ALA A 53 -3.28 -9.62 -4.25
N ALA A 54 -4.24 -10.24 -4.94
CA ALA A 54 -5.34 -10.94 -4.28
C ALA A 54 -4.86 -12.21 -3.56
N LEU A 55 -3.94 -12.97 -4.17
CA LEU A 55 -3.36 -14.16 -3.54
C LEU A 55 -2.50 -13.79 -2.33
N ALA A 56 -1.64 -12.76 -2.48
CA ALA A 56 -0.83 -12.22 -1.40
C ALA A 56 -1.70 -11.67 -0.25
N ALA A 57 -2.76 -10.92 -0.56
CA ALA A 57 -3.62 -10.35 0.47
C ALA A 57 -4.32 -11.40 1.33
N ARG A 58 -4.76 -12.51 0.72
CA ARG A 58 -5.34 -13.63 1.46
C ARG A 58 -4.37 -14.19 2.49
N GLN A 59 -3.11 -14.41 2.12
CA GLN A 59 -2.11 -14.99 3.01
C GLN A 59 -1.62 -13.97 4.05
N LEU A 60 -1.13 -12.81 3.59
CA LEU A 60 -0.36 -11.88 4.42
C LEU A 60 -1.23 -11.13 5.43
N LEU A 61 -2.51 -10.89 5.11
CA LEU A 61 -3.42 -10.29 6.08
C LEU A 61 -3.85 -11.32 7.15
N ASP A 62 -3.89 -12.61 6.86
CA ASP A 62 -4.15 -13.63 7.88
C ASP A 62 -2.95 -13.76 8.84
N GLU A 63 -1.73 -13.74 8.31
CA GLU A 63 -0.48 -13.77 9.09
C GLU A 63 -0.23 -12.45 9.86
N CYS A 64 -0.81 -11.34 9.42
CA CYS A 64 -0.73 -10.04 10.07
C CYS A 64 -2.13 -9.49 10.36
N PRO A 65 -2.77 -9.91 11.48
CA PRO A 65 -4.09 -9.43 11.85
C PRO A 65 -4.20 -7.91 11.96
N ALA A 66 -3.13 -7.25 12.42
CA ALA A 66 -3.05 -5.81 12.60
C ALA A 66 -2.71 -5.02 11.32
N CYS A 67 -2.31 -5.67 10.22
CA CYS A 67 -1.96 -4.98 9.00
C CYS A 67 -3.20 -4.42 8.31
N ASN A 68 -3.15 -3.14 7.97
CA ASN A 68 -4.16 -2.43 7.19
C ASN A 68 -3.61 -1.93 5.84
N ALA A 69 -2.38 -2.32 5.48
CA ALA A 69 -1.83 -2.08 4.16
C ALA A 69 -0.95 -3.25 3.68
N LEU A 70 -0.81 -3.38 2.37
CA LEU A 70 0.16 -4.25 1.72
C LEU A 70 0.93 -3.44 0.69
N VAL A 71 2.21 -3.76 0.51
CA VAL A 71 3.07 -3.11 -0.45
C VAL A 71 3.57 -4.16 -1.43
N ASP A 72 3.20 -4.02 -2.70
CA ASP A 72 3.91 -4.70 -3.77
C ASP A 72 5.18 -3.91 -4.06
N VAL A 73 6.34 -4.51 -3.81
CA VAL A 73 7.64 -3.87 -4.07
C VAL A 73 7.95 -3.81 -5.57
N GLY A 74 7.05 -4.34 -6.41
CA GLY A 74 7.17 -4.34 -7.85
C GLY A 74 8.15 -5.41 -8.33
N GLY A 75 8.69 -5.15 -9.52
CA GLY A 75 9.61 -6.05 -10.21
C GLY A 75 9.92 -5.53 -11.60
N GLU A 76 10.52 -6.38 -12.44
CA GLU A 76 10.78 -6.02 -13.83
C GLU A 76 9.46 -5.71 -14.54
N HIS A 77 9.30 -4.46 -15.01
CA HIS A 77 8.08 -3.94 -15.64
C HIS A 77 6.82 -3.88 -14.75
N VAL A 78 6.96 -4.03 -13.42
CA VAL A 78 5.86 -3.89 -12.47
C VAL A 78 6.16 -2.73 -11.53
N GLU A 79 5.33 -1.69 -11.61
CA GLU A 79 5.46 -0.54 -10.73
C GLU A 79 5.10 -0.92 -9.28
N PRO A 80 5.90 -0.46 -8.30
CA PRO A 80 5.59 -0.71 -6.90
C PRO A 80 4.37 0.08 -6.45
N VAL A 81 3.54 -0.53 -5.61
CA VAL A 81 2.21 0.00 -5.25
C VAL A 81 1.83 -0.38 -3.82
N VAL A 82 1.18 0.53 -3.11
CA VAL A 82 0.58 0.28 -1.79
C VAL A 82 -0.91 0.04 -1.97
N TYR A 83 -1.43 -1.01 -1.35
CA TYR A 83 -2.86 -1.27 -1.16
C TYR A 83 -3.24 -0.91 0.27
N LEU A 84 -4.05 0.13 0.46
CA LEU A 84 -4.60 0.55 1.74
C LEU A 84 -5.97 -0.11 1.94
N PHE A 85 -6.21 -0.69 3.11
CA PHE A 85 -7.44 -1.41 3.43
C PHE A 85 -8.20 -0.75 4.59
N GLY A 86 -9.53 -0.87 4.56
CA GLY A 86 -10.41 -0.37 5.60
C GLY A 86 -11.81 -0.94 5.55
N ASN A 87 -12.64 -0.61 6.53
CA ASN A 87 -14.04 -1.07 6.60
C ASN A 87 -14.99 -0.12 5.87
N ARG A 88 -14.59 1.15 5.70
CA ARG A 88 -15.34 2.13 4.91
C ARG A 88 -14.43 2.81 3.91
N ALA A 89 -14.96 3.12 2.74
CA ALA A 89 -14.21 3.82 1.70
C ALA A 89 -13.70 5.19 2.18
N VAL A 90 -14.49 5.90 3.00
CA VAL A 90 -14.09 7.18 3.59
C VAL A 90 -12.87 7.05 4.50
N GLU A 91 -12.74 5.98 5.29
CA GLU A 91 -11.57 5.76 6.16
C GLU A 91 -10.29 5.57 5.34
N VAL A 92 -10.39 4.82 4.24
CA VAL A 92 -9.27 4.59 3.33
C VAL A 92 -8.88 5.89 2.62
N ALA A 93 -9.87 6.69 2.22
CA ALA A 93 -9.64 7.99 1.59
C ALA A 93 -9.00 8.99 2.58
N ASP A 94 -9.49 9.08 3.81
CA ASP A 94 -8.94 9.94 4.86
C ASP A 94 -7.48 9.57 5.15
N LEU A 95 -7.17 8.26 5.25
CA LEU A 95 -5.80 7.78 5.40
C LEU A 95 -4.92 8.19 4.20
N ALA A 96 -5.43 8.07 2.98
CA ALA A 96 -4.70 8.48 1.78
C ALA A 96 -4.43 10.00 1.77
N VAL A 97 -5.37 10.82 2.24
CA VAL A 97 -5.18 12.27 2.39
C VAL A 97 -4.10 12.57 3.43
N SER A 98 -4.17 11.97 4.62
CA SER A 98 -3.13 12.14 5.65
C SER A 98 -1.76 11.68 5.16
N LEU A 99 -1.69 10.58 4.42
CA LEU A 99 -0.46 10.12 3.78
C LEU A 99 0.09 11.15 2.80
N ALA A 100 -0.76 11.78 1.99
CA ALA A 100 -0.35 12.79 1.01
C ALA A 100 0.25 14.05 1.69
N GLU A 101 -0.34 14.48 2.81
CA GLU A 101 0.15 15.62 3.59
C GLU A 101 1.55 15.35 4.17
N VAL A 102 1.73 14.18 4.80
CA VAL A 102 3.01 13.77 5.37
C VAL A 102 4.05 13.52 4.27
N TYR A 103 3.65 12.88 3.17
CA TYR A 103 4.48 12.66 1.98
C TYR A 103 5.04 13.98 1.44
N TYR A 104 4.22 15.04 1.37
CA TYR A 104 4.66 16.34 0.86
C TYR A 104 5.76 16.96 1.73
N ALA A 105 5.60 16.89 3.06
CA ALA A 105 6.60 17.37 4.01
C ALA A 105 7.91 16.57 3.91
N ILE A 106 7.83 15.25 3.82
CA ILE A 106 8.99 14.36 3.69
C ILE A 106 9.70 14.58 2.36
N SER A 107 8.96 14.67 1.26
CA SER A 107 9.51 14.89 -0.08
C SER A 107 10.30 16.18 -0.17
N LYS A 108 9.79 17.28 0.41
CA LYS A 108 10.55 18.54 0.52
C LYS A 108 11.86 18.36 1.27
N LYS A 109 11.84 17.67 2.42
CA LYS A 109 13.03 17.42 3.24
C LYS A 109 14.08 16.57 2.50
N LEU A 110 13.64 15.56 1.75
CA LEU A 110 14.52 14.72 0.93
C LEU A 110 15.14 15.51 -0.24
N ALA A 111 14.37 16.37 -0.89
CA ALA A 111 14.85 17.23 -1.97
C ALA A 111 15.94 18.21 -1.49
N VAL A 112 15.76 18.83 -0.33
CA VAL A 112 16.78 19.72 0.28
C VAL A 112 18.07 18.95 0.58
N ARG A 113 17.98 17.78 1.24
CA ARG A 113 19.15 16.95 1.54
C ARG A 113 19.92 16.51 0.29
N ALA A 114 19.23 16.26 -0.82
CA ALA A 114 19.87 15.89 -2.07
C ALA A 114 20.62 17.06 -2.73
N ALA A 115 20.23 18.30 -2.41
CA ALA A 115 20.92 19.51 -2.88
C ALA A 115 22.18 19.82 -2.06
N ASP A 116 22.18 19.54 -0.75
CA ASP A 116 23.33 19.81 0.14
C ASP A 116 24.53 18.85 -0.05
N ILE A 117 24.36 17.77 -0.82
CA ILE A 117 25.39 16.75 -1.09
C ILE A 117 26.07 16.99 -2.46
N ARG A 118 25.65 18.01 -3.22
CA ARG A 118 26.23 18.40 -4.51
C ARG A 118 27.14 19.61 -4.36
#